data_AF-A0A259D5X7-F1
#
_entry.id   AF-A0A259D5X7-F1
#
_cell.length_a   1.000
_cell.length_b   1.000
_cell.length_c   1.000
_cell.angle_alpha   90.00
_cell.angle_beta   90.00
_cell.angle_gamma   90.00
#
_symmetry.space_group_name_H-M   'P 1'
#
loop_
_entity.id
_entity.type
_entity.pdbx_description
1 polymer ?
#
loop_
_entity_poly.entity_id
_entity_poly.type
_entity_poly.pdbx_seq_one_letter_code
_entity_poly.pdbx_strand_id
1 'polypeptide(L)'
;MSKKPEFKDQNIIVGVDDGFAMTKLVVMQGGSIIKQLMIPSRARSGIHGTTSIGAAAQGEIEARYETEGNTFTVQDLSDAESARFDEYPFSPMNRAIITHALRVAGLGGKEVTVATGLPLSMYYRGSEADEAVLTRNPQVDFLYYSNDMIGAGGLLYCLHKGLDVPGQIGLAGFNGVELLDGLPIRLATMDACRLQIGRVAAEIIAGKHSSGTIGGEVIELFPTLQKGDTIRG
;
A
#
# COMPACT_ATOMS: atom_id res chain seq x y z
N MET A 1 -27.15 -10.53 21.95
CA MET A 1 -25.93 -9.72 22.20
C MET A 1 -24.73 -10.54 21.77
N SER A 2 -24.23 -10.34 20.54
CA SER A 2 -22.98 -10.98 20.12
C SER A 2 -21.84 -10.18 20.74
N LYS A 3 -20.96 -10.85 21.51
CA LYS A 3 -19.76 -10.21 22.08
C LYS A 3 -18.98 -9.56 20.92
N LYS A 4 -18.64 -8.27 21.04
CA LYS A 4 -17.58 -7.67 20.21
C LYS A 4 -16.37 -8.61 20.28
N PRO A 5 -15.65 -8.88 19.17
CA PRO A 5 -14.39 -9.59 19.29
C PRO A 5 -13.50 -8.75 20.20
N GLU A 6 -13.24 -9.28 21.40
CA GLU A 6 -12.19 -8.75 22.26
C GLU A 6 -10.90 -8.87 21.43
N PHE A 7 -10.31 -7.73 21.06
CA PHE A 7 -8.93 -7.72 20.60
C PHE A 7 -8.12 -8.28 21.76
N LYS A 8 -7.67 -9.53 21.65
CA LYS A 8 -6.72 -10.08 22.61
C LYS A 8 -5.54 -9.11 22.65
N ASP A 9 -5.16 -8.64 23.84
CA ASP A 9 -4.05 -7.70 24.08
C ASP A 9 -2.69 -8.14 23.51
N GLN A 10 -2.62 -9.34 22.92
CA GLN A 10 -1.44 -9.94 22.31
C GLN A 10 -1.41 -9.86 20.78
N ASN A 11 -2.46 -9.44 20.09
CA ASN A 11 -2.50 -9.52 18.61
C ASN A 11 -1.62 -8.44 17.96
N ILE A 12 -0.62 -8.86 17.19
CA ILE A 12 0.27 -7.97 16.43
C ILE A 12 -0.36 -7.72 15.07
N ILE A 13 -0.70 -6.46 14.78
CA ILE A 13 -1.24 -6.02 13.49
C ILE A 13 -0.13 -5.34 12.70
N VAL A 14 0.01 -5.66 11.42
CA VAL A 14 1.00 -5.05 10.54
C VAL A 14 0.28 -4.45 9.33
N GLY A 15 0.30 -3.13 9.22
CA GLY A 15 -0.04 -2.44 7.98
C GLY A 15 1.13 -2.54 7.01
N VAL A 16 0.89 -3.00 5.78
CA VAL A 16 1.87 -3.14 4.70
C VAL A 16 1.44 -2.31 3.50
N ASP A 17 2.26 -1.34 3.13
CA ASP A 17 2.21 -0.68 1.82
C ASP A 17 3.37 -1.22 0.98
N ASP A 18 3.06 -2.07 0.02
CA ASP A 18 4.02 -2.80 -0.82
C ASP A 18 4.32 -2.10 -2.15
N GLY A 19 4.22 -0.77 -2.21
CA GLY A 19 4.48 -0.01 -3.44
C GLY A 19 5.81 -0.33 -4.14
N PHE A 20 5.85 -0.13 -5.45
CA PHE A 20 6.93 -0.61 -6.33
C PHE A 20 8.36 -0.10 -6.03
N ALA A 21 8.51 0.99 -5.27
CA ALA A 21 9.82 1.51 -4.89
C ALA A 21 10.23 1.05 -3.48
N MET A 22 9.31 1.11 -2.54
CA MET A 22 9.55 0.88 -1.12
C MET A 22 8.36 0.14 -0.52
N THR A 23 8.66 -0.92 0.23
CA THR A 23 7.71 -1.64 1.09
C THR A 23 7.80 -1.03 2.48
N LYS A 24 6.70 -0.49 3.00
CA LYS A 24 6.64 0.12 4.34
C LYS A 24 5.74 -0.69 5.24
N LEU A 25 6.18 -0.85 6.48
CA LEU A 25 5.45 -1.55 7.52
C LEU A 25 5.15 -0.60 8.68
N VAL A 26 3.95 -0.70 9.21
CA VAL A 26 3.55 -0.14 10.51
C VAL A 26 3.10 -1.30 11.38
N VAL A 27 3.81 -1.54 12.48
CA VAL A 27 3.51 -2.61 13.45
C VAL A 27 2.77 -2.00 14.63
N MET A 28 1.61 -2.57 14.95
CA MET A 28 0.76 -2.17 16.05
C MET A 28 0.54 -3.33 17.02
N GLN A 29 0.55 -3.05 18.32
CA GLN A 29 0.21 -4.00 19.38
C GLN A 29 -0.51 -3.25 20.50
N GLY A 30 -1.60 -3.82 21.03
CA GLY A 30 -2.40 -3.15 22.07
C GLY A 30 -2.94 -1.78 21.65
N GLY A 31 -3.26 -1.61 20.36
CA GLY A 31 -3.76 -0.35 19.79
C GLY A 31 -2.72 0.76 19.59
N SER A 32 -1.45 0.53 19.95
CA SER A 32 -0.37 1.49 19.77
C SER A 32 0.57 1.09 18.64
N ILE A 33 1.10 2.06 17.89
CA ILE A 33 2.18 1.81 16.93
C ILE A 33 3.47 1.56 17.73
N ILE A 34 4.07 0.39 17.54
CA ILE A 34 5.31 -0.02 18.21
C ILE A 34 6.52 0.00 17.29
N LYS A 35 6.32 -0.03 15.96
CA LYS A 35 7.40 0.03 14.99
C LYS A 35 6.93 0.58 13.65
N GLN A 36 7.80 1.33 12.98
CA GLN A 36 7.67 1.69 11.58
C GLN A 36 9.00 1.36 10.89
N LEU A 37 8.95 0.83 9.67
CA LEU A 37 10.13 0.57 8.86
C LEU A 37 9.81 0.65 7.38
N MET A 38 10.83 0.85 6.57
CA MET A 38 10.75 0.77 5.13
C MET A 38 11.95 0.01 4.58
N ILE A 39 11.70 -0.84 3.58
CA ILE A 39 12.75 -1.52 2.82
C ILE A 39 12.54 -1.27 1.32
N PRO A 40 13.60 -1.30 0.49
CA PRO A 40 13.44 -1.27 -0.95
C PRO A 40 12.56 -2.43 -1.44
N SER A 41 11.61 -2.14 -2.34
CA SER A 41 10.80 -3.17 -3.03
C SER A 41 11.61 -3.79 -4.16
N ARG A 42 12.66 -4.53 -3.78
CA ARG A 42 13.65 -5.10 -4.69
C ARG A 42 14.09 -6.46 -4.20
N ALA A 43 14.20 -7.40 -5.13
CA ALA A 43 14.75 -8.72 -4.89
C ALA A 43 15.47 -9.20 -6.14
N ARG A 44 16.21 -10.29 -6.04
CA ARG A 44 16.82 -10.96 -7.19
C ARG A 44 16.48 -12.43 -7.17
N SER A 45 16.12 -12.96 -8.33
CA SER A 45 15.82 -14.38 -8.52
C SER A 45 17.09 -15.22 -8.36
N GLY A 46 17.01 -16.28 -7.55
CA GLY A 46 18.12 -17.17 -7.19
C GLY A 46 18.80 -16.81 -5.86
N ILE A 47 19.84 -17.59 -5.56
CA ILE A 47 20.67 -17.42 -4.37
C ILE A 47 21.86 -16.53 -4.73
N HIS A 48 21.86 -15.30 -4.22
CA HIS A 48 22.92 -14.34 -4.45
C HIS A 48 23.61 -14.01 -3.12
N GLY A 49 24.94 -14.04 -3.12
CA GLY A 49 25.74 -13.61 -1.98
C GLY A 49 26.14 -12.15 -2.14
N THR A 50 26.06 -11.37 -1.05
CA THR A 50 26.80 -10.11 -0.94
C THR A 50 28.20 -10.42 -0.44
N THR A 51 29.22 -10.02 -1.18
CA THR A 51 30.58 -9.99 -0.66
C THR A 51 30.78 -8.68 0.08
N SER A 52 30.50 -8.63 1.38
CA SER A 52 30.89 -7.49 2.22
C SER A 52 32.35 -7.65 2.61
N ILE A 53 33.21 -6.69 2.24
CA ILE A 53 34.56 -6.59 2.80
C ILE A 53 34.43 -5.85 4.14
N GLY A 54 34.30 -6.63 5.22
CA GLY A 54 34.15 -6.15 6.59
C GLY A 54 33.79 -7.32 7.52
N ALA A 55 34.11 -7.22 8.82
CA ALA A 55 33.74 -8.24 9.79
C ALA A 55 32.22 -8.44 9.77
N ALA A 56 31.77 -9.67 9.48
CA ALA A 56 30.36 -10.02 9.49
C ALA A 56 29.74 -9.60 10.83
N ALA A 57 28.76 -8.70 10.78
CA ALA A 57 28.06 -8.27 11.98
C ALA A 57 27.25 -9.47 12.51
N GLN A 58 27.43 -9.79 13.79
CA GLN A 58 26.58 -10.78 14.47
C GLN A 58 25.12 -10.33 14.38
N GLY A 59 24.30 -11.07 13.64
CA GLY A 59 22.88 -10.78 13.44
C GLY A 59 22.46 -10.48 12.00
N GLU A 60 23.30 -10.71 10.99
CA GLU A 60 22.87 -10.65 9.58
C GLU A 60 21.65 -11.54 9.34
N ILE A 61 20.54 -10.90 8.96
CA ILE A 61 19.31 -11.60 8.61
C ILE A 61 19.56 -12.30 7.28
N GLU A 62 19.47 -13.62 7.27
CA GLU A 62 19.54 -14.38 6.03
C GLU A 62 18.43 -13.90 5.06
N ALA A 63 18.89 -13.27 3.98
CA ALA A 63 18.07 -12.59 2.99
C ALA A 63 17.51 -13.54 1.91
N ARG A 64 17.47 -14.85 2.19
CA ARG A 64 17.05 -15.89 1.24
C ARG A 64 15.65 -16.37 1.55
N TYR A 65 14.83 -16.48 0.51
CA TYR A 65 13.42 -16.85 0.61
C TYR A 65 13.08 -17.82 -0.51
N GLU A 66 12.35 -18.88 -0.18
CA GLU A 66 11.75 -19.78 -1.16
C GLU A 66 10.23 -19.61 -1.14
N THR A 67 9.62 -19.44 -2.30
CA THR A 67 8.17 -19.29 -2.42
C THR A 67 7.69 -19.77 -3.79
N GLU A 68 6.66 -20.62 -3.79
CA GLU A 68 6.13 -21.26 -5.01
C GLU A 68 7.23 -21.88 -5.90
N GLY A 69 8.21 -22.56 -5.28
CA GLY A 69 9.33 -23.21 -5.98
C GLY A 69 10.38 -22.25 -6.56
N ASN A 70 10.26 -20.95 -6.32
CA ASN A 70 11.23 -19.94 -6.73
C ASN A 70 12.05 -19.48 -5.53
N THR A 71 13.37 -19.32 -5.71
CA THR A 71 14.24 -18.74 -4.68
C THR A 71 14.49 -17.27 -4.98
N PHE A 72 14.50 -16.44 -3.95
CA PHE A 72 14.80 -15.01 -4.03
C PHE A 72 15.83 -14.61 -2.97
N THR A 73 16.66 -13.62 -3.32
CA THR A 73 17.51 -12.90 -2.40
C THR A 73 17.01 -11.46 -2.26
N VAL A 74 16.69 -11.02 -1.04
CA VAL A 74 16.14 -9.69 -0.72
C VAL A 74 17.13 -8.93 0.16
N GLN A 75 18.03 -8.16 -0.45
CA GLN A 75 19.02 -7.34 0.24
C GLN A 75 19.41 -6.14 -0.63
N ASP A 76 20.32 -5.29 -0.15
CA ASP A 76 20.89 -4.20 -0.95
C ASP A 76 21.80 -4.78 -2.05
N LEU A 77 21.19 -5.10 -3.20
CA LEU A 77 21.83 -5.65 -4.38
C LEU A 77 21.93 -4.56 -5.45
N SER A 78 23.13 -4.38 -6.01
CA SER A 78 23.37 -3.45 -7.11
C SER A 78 22.62 -3.84 -8.40
N ASP A 79 22.26 -5.11 -8.54
CA ASP A 79 21.59 -5.70 -9.71
C ASP A 79 20.25 -6.35 -9.36
N ALA A 80 19.54 -5.80 -8.37
CA ALA A 80 18.20 -6.25 -8.03
C ALA A 80 17.20 -6.04 -9.18
N GLU A 81 16.25 -6.97 -9.31
CA GLU A 81 15.14 -6.87 -10.24
C GLU A 81 14.14 -5.81 -9.75
N SER A 82 13.47 -5.15 -10.71
CA SER A 82 12.49 -4.12 -10.41
C SER A 82 11.15 -4.75 -10.01
N ALA A 83 10.54 -4.25 -8.94
CA ALA A 83 9.14 -4.56 -8.61
C ALA A 83 8.11 -3.89 -9.56
N ARG A 84 8.54 -3.13 -10.58
CA ARG A 84 7.65 -2.43 -11.52
C ARG A 84 7.20 -3.35 -12.66
N PHE A 85 6.36 -4.32 -12.33
CA PHE A 85 5.65 -5.16 -13.30
C PHE A 85 4.24 -5.47 -12.81
N ASP A 86 3.34 -5.77 -13.74
CA ASP A 86 1.89 -5.79 -13.47
C ASP A 86 1.49 -6.87 -12.46
N GLU A 87 2.15 -8.03 -12.49
CA GLU A 87 1.86 -9.16 -11.60
C GLU A 87 2.56 -9.06 -10.24
N TYR A 88 3.34 -8.00 -9.98
CA TYR A 88 4.15 -7.89 -8.77
C TYR A 88 3.37 -8.16 -7.48
N PRO A 89 2.18 -7.57 -7.23
CA PRO A 89 1.45 -7.78 -5.98
C PRO A 89 1.05 -9.24 -5.69
N PHE A 90 1.02 -10.11 -6.72
CA PHE A 90 0.74 -11.54 -6.57
C PHE A 90 1.98 -12.42 -6.68
N SER A 91 3.11 -11.81 -7.04
CA SER A 91 4.30 -12.53 -7.41
C SER A 91 4.95 -13.20 -6.21
N PRO A 92 5.67 -14.32 -6.45
CA PRO A 92 6.62 -14.86 -5.48
C PRO A 92 7.62 -13.81 -4.98
N MET A 93 8.04 -12.89 -5.85
CA MET A 93 8.95 -11.80 -5.48
C MET A 93 8.38 -10.89 -4.39
N ASN A 94 7.13 -10.44 -4.53
CA ASN A 94 6.47 -9.60 -3.53
C ASN A 94 6.36 -10.32 -2.18
N ARG A 95 5.98 -11.60 -2.18
CA ARG A 95 5.93 -12.40 -0.94
C ARG A 95 7.30 -12.52 -0.29
N ALA A 96 8.37 -12.72 -1.06
CA ALA A 96 9.73 -12.74 -0.53
C ALA A 96 10.10 -11.40 0.13
N ILE A 97 9.78 -10.28 -0.52
CA ILE A 97 10.06 -8.92 -0.01
C ILE A 97 9.26 -8.63 1.26
N ILE A 98 7.96 -8.91 1.29
CA ILE A 98 7.12 -8.71 2.49
C ILE A 98 7.63 -9.59 3.64
N THR A 99 7.97 -10.86 3.36
CA THR A 99 8.51 -11.77 4.37
C THR A 99 9.83 -11.24 4.94
N HIS A 100 10.71 -10.72 4.08
CA HIS A 100 11.95 -10.07 4.51
C HIS A 100 11.66 -8.87 5.41
N ALA A 101 10.74 -7.98 5.00
CA ALA A 101 10.35 -6.81 5.78
C ALA A 101 9.84 -7.18 7.17
N LEU A 102 9.02 -8.24 7.29
CA LEU A 102 8.53 -8.76 8.57
C LEU A 102 9.67 -9.33 9.43
N ARG A 103 10.67 -10.00 8.84
CA ARG A 103 11.85 -10.47 9.57
C ARG A 103 12.71 -9.31 10.08
N VAL A 104 12.96 -8.30 9.26
CA VAL A 104 13.61 -7.03 9.65
C VAL A 104 12.82 -6.30 10.74
N ALA A 105 11.48 -6.43 10.72
CA ALA A 105 10.62 -5.92 11.78
C ALA A 105 10.83 -6.63 13.14
N GLY A 106 11.47 -7.80 13.17
CA GLY A 106 11.59 -8.65 14.37
C GLY A 106 10.32 -9.49 14.60
N LEU A 107 9.58 -9.80 13.54
CA LEU A 107 8.33 -10.56 13.56
C LEU A 107 8.50 -12.00 13.03
N GLY A 108 9.73 -12.42 12.73
CA GLY A 108 10.02 -13.80 12.33
C GLY A 108 9.53 -14.81 13.38
N GLY A 109 8.73 -15.79 12.95
CA GLY A 109 8.15 -16.81 13.83
C GLY A 109 7.00 -16.34 14.72
N LYS A 110 6.55 -15.08 14.60
CA LYS A 110 5.39 -14.57 15.34
C LYS A 110 4.12 -14.71 14.53
N GLU A 111 3.00 -14.96 15.22
CA GLU A 111 1.68 -14.85 14.63
C GLU A 111 1.32 -13.36 14.49
N VAL A 112 1.00 -12.93 13.26
CA VAL A 112 0.70 -11.54 12.93
C VAL A 112 -0.53 -11.46 12.02
N THR A 113 -1.32 -10.40 12.17
CA THR A 113 -2.38 -10.05 11.21
C THR A 113 -1.85 -9.00 10.24
N VAL A 114 -1.74 -9.34 8.96
CA VAL A 114 -1.26 -8.41 7.92
C VAL A 114 -2.44 -7.74 7.22
N ALA A 115 -2.43 -6.41 7.14
CA ALA A 115 -3.32 -5.61 6.32
C ALA A 115 -2.49 -4.98 5.18
N THR A 116 -2.70 -5.42 3.94
CA THR A 116 -1.99 -4.91 2.75
C THR A 116 -2.87 -3.96 1.93
N GLY A 117 -2.25 -2.95 1.32
CA GLY A 117 -2.89 -1.93 0.49
C GLY A 117 -3.26 -2.35 -0.95
N LEU A 118 -2.74 -3.46 -1.50
CA LEU A 118 -3.01 -3.92 -2.88
C LEU A 118 -2.98 -5.45 -3.03
N PRO A 119 -3.90 -6.05 -3.82
CA PRO A 119 -3.60 -6.23 -5.26
C PRO A 119 -4.80 -6.12 -6.26
N LEU A 120 -4.53 -6.07 -7.59
CA LEU A 120 -5.50 -5.83 -8.69
C LEU A 120 -6.76 -6.72 -8.71
N SER A 121 -6.67 -7.94 -8.18
CA SER A 121 -7.76 -8.90 -8.06
C SER A 121 -8.69 -8.63 -6.87
N MET A 122 -8.27 -7.82 -5.88
CA MET A 122 -9.19 -7.23 -4.90
C MET A 122 -10.07 -6.13 -5.51
N TYR A 123 -9.66 -5.51 -6.62
CA TYR A 123 -10.47 -4.48 -7.28
C TYR A 123 -11.74 -5.04 -7.93
N TYR A 124 -11.74 -6.35 -8.23
CA TYR A 124 -12.88 -7.05 -8.83
C TYR A 124 -13.42 -8.20 -7.96
N ARG A 125 -12.81 -8.51 -6.80
CA ARG A 125 -13.32 -9.53 -5.86
C ARG A 125 -14.54 -9.10 -5.04
N GLY A 126 -15.23 -8.06 -5.50
CA GLY A 126 -16.50 -7.65 -4.95
C GLY A 126 -16.37 -7.09 -3.54
N SER A 127 -17.33 -6.25 -3.21
CA SER A 127 -18.15 -6.30 -2.00
C SER A 127 -17.69 -7.01 -0.72
N GLU A 128 -16.93 -8.11 -0.73
CA GLU A 128 -16.68 -8.95 0.45
C GLU A 128 -16.00 -8.19 1.60
N ALA A 129 -15.04 -7.30 1.29
CA ALA A 129 -14.37 -6.49 2.31
C ALA A 129 -15.32 -5.42 2.87
N ASP A 130 -16.05 -4.71 2.02
CA ASP A 130 -17.04 -3.71 2.44
C ASP A 130 -18.20 -4.38 3.21
N GLU A 131 -18.68 -5.54 2.75
CA GLU A 131 -19.68 -6.37 3.40
C GLU A 131 -19.22 -6.79 4.79
N ALA A 132 -17.97 -7.26 4.92
CA ALA A 132 -17.41 -7.63 6.21
C ALA A 132 -17.31 -6.42 7.15
N VAL A 133 -16.92 -5.24 6.65
CA VAL A 133 -16.83 -4.01 7.45
C VAL A 133 -18.21 -3.55 7.91
N LEU A 134 -19.18 -3.44 6.99
CA LEU A 134 -20.54 -3.00 7.28
C LEU A 134 -21.31 -4.00 8.16
N THR A 135 -21.07 -5.29 7.98
CA THR A 135 -21.65 -6.33 8.84
C THR A 135 -21.09 -6.27 10.26
N ARG A 136 -19.78 -6.05 10.41
CA ARG A 136 -19.13 -5.94 11.73
C ARG A 136 -19.47 -4.64 12.43
N ASN A 137 -19.61 -3.55 11.68
CA ASN A 137 -19.81 -2.21 12.21
C ASN A 137 -20.93 -1.49 11.44
N PRO A 138 -22.21 -1.82 11.72
CA PRO A 138 -23.35 -1.23 11.02
C PRO A 138 -23.55 0.28 11.29
N GLN A 139 -22.74 0.87 12.18
CA GLN A 139 -22.73 2.30 12.50
C GLN A 139 -21.67 3.09 11.71
N VAL A 140 -20.87 2.41 10.87
CA VAL A 140 -19.90 3.10 10.00
C VAL A 140 -20.67 3.98 9.01
N ASP A 141 -20.36 5.27 9.03
CA ASP A 141 -20.97 6.29 8.19
C ASP A 141 -19.96 6.87 7.18
N PHE A 142 -18.72 6.37 7.16
CA PHE A 142 -17.69 6.77 6.21
C PHE A 142 -16.64 5.69 5.94
N LEU A 143 -16.30 5.47 4.66
CA LEU A 143 -15.18 4.62 4.24
C LEU A 143 -14.16 5.44 3.44
N TYR A 144 -12.90 5.39 3.89
CA TYR A 144 -11.77 5.98 3.17
C TYR A 144 -10.90 4.87 2.59
N TYR A 145 -10.68 4.93 1.29
CA TYR A 145 -9.93 3.95 0.51
C TYR A 145 -8.54 4.47 0.18
N SER A 146 -7.55 3.57 0.22
CA SER A 146 -6.14 3.91 -0.04
C SER A 146 -5.89 4.38 -1.47
N ASN A 147 -6.79 4.06 -2.40
CA ASN A 147 -6.80 4.61 -3.74
C ASN A 147 -8.21 4.62 -4.36
N ASP A 148 -8.37 5.41 -5.40
CA ASP A 148 -9.62 5.60 -6.15
C ASP A 148 -10.18 4.35 -6.79
N MET A 149 -9.31 3.46 -7.25
CA MET A 149 -9.73 2.25 -7.93
C MET A 149 -10.41 1.29 -6.93
N ILE A 150 -9.93 1.21 -5.69
CA ILE A 150 -10.61 0.45 -4.61
C ILE A 150 -11.89 1.16 -4.20
N GLY A 151 -11.84 2.49 -4.05
CA GLY A 151 -13.04 3.27 -3.70
C GLY A 151 -14.14 3.19 -4.75
N ALA A 152 -13.80 3.06 -6.03
CA ALA A 152 -14.75 2.78 -7.10
C ALA A 152 -15.46 1.44 -6.90
N GLY A 153 -14.72 0.39 -6.52
CA GLY A 153 -15.30 -0.91 -6.18
C GLY A 153 -16.26 -0.83 -5.00
N GLY A 154 -15.87 -0.14 -3.93
CA GLY A 154 -16.72 0.04 -2.75
C GLY A 154 -17.97 0.90 -3.01
N LEU A 155 -17.84 1.92 -3.85
CA LEU A 155 -18.98 2.69 -4.33
C LEU A 155 -19.96 1.82 -5.12
N LEU A 156 -19.47 1.05 -6.09
CA LEU A 156 -20.33 0.16 -6.89
C LEU A 156 -21.03 -0.89 -6.01
N TYR A 157 -20.36 -1.39 -4.97
CA TYR A 157 -20.99 -2.26 -3.99
C TYR A 157 -22.13 -1.58 -3.22
N CYS A 158 -21.87 -0.39 -2.67
CA CYS A 158 -22.88 0.36 -1.92
C CYS A 158 -24.12 0.62 -2.78
N LEU A 159 -23.91 1.05 -4.02
CA LEU A 159 -24.98 1.27 -4.99
C LEU A 159 -25.72 -0.03 -5.33
N HIS A 160 -25.01 -1.14 -5.52
CA HIS A 160 -25.61 -2.44 -5.79
C HIS A 160 -26.48 -2.95 -4.63
N LYS A 161 -26.08 -2.66 -3.38
CA LYS A 161 -26.87 -2.99 -2.17
C LYS A 161 -27.97 -1.98 -1.85
N GLY A 162 -28.09 -0.90 -2.63
CA GLY A 162 -29.07 0.15 -2.40
C GLY A 162 -28.78 0.99 -1.16
N LEU A 163 -27.52 1.06 -0.71
CA LEU A 163 -27.10 1.97 0.35
C LEU A 163 -27.14 3.41 -0.16
N ASP A 164 -27.62 4.32 0.68
CA ASP A 164 -27.65 5.74 0.36
C ASP A 164 -26.24 6.34 0.51
N VAL A 165 -25.64 6.70 -0.62
CA VAL A 165 -24.37 7.42 -0.71
C VAL A 165 -24.66 8.81 -1.28
N PRO A 166 -24.37 9.91 -0.57
CA PRO A 166 -23.64 10.01 0.71
C PRO A 166 -24.54 10.00 1.96
N GLY A 167 -25.86 9.83 1.83
CA GLY A 167 -26.80 10.13 2.92
C GLY A 167 -26.72 9.18 4.11
N GLN A 168 -26.45 7.89 3.90
CA GLN A 168 -26.18 6.91 4.96
C GLN A 168 -24.68 6.67 5.15
N ILE A 169 -23.92 6.58 4.06
CA ILE A 169 -22.47 6.32 4.11
C ILE A 169 -21.71 7.19 3.12
N GLY A 170 -20.68 7.89 3.59
CA GLY A 170 -19.74 8.62 2.74
C GLY A 170 -18.58 7.75 2.30
N LEU A 171 -18.01 8.06 1.14
CA LEU A 171 -16.90 7.32 0.56
C LEU A 171 -15.84 8.30 0.04
N ALA A 172 -14.56 7.98 0.19
CA ALA A 172 -13.47 8.74 -0.44
C ALA A 172 -12.28 7.86 -0.80
N GLY A 173 -11.61 8.17 -1.91
CA GLY A 173 -10.37 7.54 -2.38
C GLY A 173 -9.17 8.47 -2.35
N PHE A 174 -8.15 8.09 -3.13
CA PHE A 174 -6.88 8.80 -3.26
C PHE A 174 -6.30 8.55 -4.66
N ASN A 175 -5.71 9.58 -5.28
CA ASN A 175 -4.95 9.64 -6.55
C ASN A 175 -5.56 10.58 -7.61
N GLY A 176 -6.85 10.88 -7.58
CA GLY A 176 -7.54 11.61 -8.63
C GLY A 176 -7.41 10.94 -10.01
N VAL A 177 -7.79 9.67 -10.15
CA VAL A 177 -7.78 8.98 -11.46
C VAL A 177 -8.97 9.37 -12.33
N GLU A 178 -8.77 9.43 -13.65
CA GLU A 178 -9.80 9.77 -14.63
C GLU A 178 -10.97 8.77 -14.65
N LEU A 179 -10.75 7.53 -14.18
CA LEU A 179 -11.83 6.53 -14.06
C LEU A 179 -13.03 7.07 -13.26
N LEU A 180 -12.79 7.93 -12.28
CA LEU A 180 -13.85 8.46 -11.42
C LEU A 180 -14.93 9.22 -12.20
N ASP A 181 -14.59 9.80 -13.35
CA ASP A 181 -15.53 10.54 -14.20
C ASP A 181 -16.49 9.59 -14.95
N GLY A 182 -16.17 8.30 -15.03
CA GLY A 182 -17.02 7.27 -15.63
C GLY A 182 -17.96 6.57 -14.63
N LEU A 183 -17.90 6.91 -13.35
CA LEU A 183 -18.74 6.30 -12.31
C LEU A 183 -20.14 6.92 -12.29
N PRO A 184 -21.16 6.17 -11.82
CA PRO A 184 -22.54 6.65 -11.77
C PRO A 184 -22.73 7.88 -10.87
N ILE A 185 -21.92 8.00 -9.83
CA ILE A 185 -21.71 9.23 -9.05
C ILE A 185 -20.21 9.38 -8.80
N ARG A 186 -19.70 10.60 -8.71
CA ARG A 186 -18.27 10.86 -8.62
C ARG A 186 -17.76 10.58 -7.21
N LEU A 187 -16.83 9.64 -7.07
CA LEU A 187 -16.17 9.38 -5.79
C LEU A 187 -15.35 10.60 -5.35
N ALA A 188 -15.44 10.98 -4.07
CA ALA A 188 -14.54 11.93 -3.46
C ALA A 188 -13.11 11.39 -3.46
N THR A 189 -12.11 12.25 -3.68
CA THR A 189 -10.71 11.80 -3.75
C THR A 189 -9.74 12.89 -3.40
N MET A 190 -8.53 12.51 -3.00
CA MET A 190 -7.39 13.40 -2.96
C MET A 190 -6.63 13.37 -4.29
N ASP A 191 -6.51 14.51 -4.98
CA ASP A 191 -5.59 14.66 -6.11
C ASP A 191 -4.16 14.66 -5.58
N ALA A 192 -3.41 13.60 -5.88
CA ALA A 192 -2.02 13.44 -5.49
C ALA A 192 -1.04 14.24 -6.39
N CYS A 193 -1.54 15.16 -7.20
CA CYS A 193 -0.78 16.01 -8.11
C CYS A 193 0.08 15.21 -9.11
N ARG A 194 -0.35 14.00 -9.50
CA ARG A 194 0.47 13.04 -10.27
C ARG A 194 0.97 13.62 -11.59
N LEU A 195 0.12 14.38 -12.29
CA LEU A 195 0.50 15.06 -13.53
C LEU A 195 1.56 16.15 -13.29
N GLN A 196 1.42 16.91 -12.20
CA GLN A 196 2.37 17.96 -11.85
C GLN A 196 3.70 17.37 -11.39
N ILE A 197 3.69 16.29 -10.60
CA ILE A 197 4.90 15.51 -10.25
C ILE A 197 5.63 15.09 -11.52
N GLY A 198 4.91 14.51 -12.49
CA GLY A 198 5.50 14.07 -13.76
C GLY A 198 6.12 15.23 -14.57
N ARG A 199 5.42 16.36 -14.66
CA ARG A 199 5.91 17.56 -15.36
C ARG A 199 7.16 18.13 -14.69
N VAL A 200 7.09 18.35 -13.38
CA VAL A 200 8.21 18.87 -12.58
C VAL A 200 9.42 17.94 -12.68
N ALA A 201 9.23 16.63 -12.53
CA ALA A 201 10.32 15.66 -12.70
C ALA A 201 10.95 15.73 -14.10
N ALA A 202 10.14 15.85 -15.15
CA ALA A 202 10.63 16.00 -16.53
C ALA A 202 11.41 17.32 -16.74
N GLU A 203 10.95 18.43 -16.15
CA GLU A 203 11.63 19.73 -16.21
C GLU A 203 13.00 19.71 -15.50
N ILE A 204 13.08 19.07 -14.33
CA ILE A 204 14.34 18.86 -13.59
C ILE A 204 15.32 18.05 -14.45
N ILE A 205 14.87 16.90 -14.97
CA ILE A 205 15.72 16.00 -15.77
C ILE A 205 16.18 16.70 -17.05
N ALA A 206 15.32 17.52 -17.68
CA ALA A 206 15.65 18.26 -18.89
C ALA A 206 16.54 19.50 -18.65
N GLY A 207 16.87 19.83 -17.39
CA GLY A 207 17.59 21.06 -17.04
C GLY A 207 16.82 22.34 -17.38
N LYS A 208 15.49 22.25 -17.51
CA LYS A 208 14.59 23.37 -17.86
C LYS A 208 13.91 23.99 -16.65
N HIS A 209 14.09 23.40 -15.47
CA HIS A 209 13.56 23.93 -14.23
C HIS A 209 14.35 25.18 -13.79
N SER A 210 13.72 26.04 -12.99
CA SER A 210 14.16 27.44 -12.72
C SER A 210 15.59 27.61 -12.18
N SER A 211 16.18 26.59 -11.56
CA SER A 211 17.57 26.60 -11.09
C SER A 211 18.61 26.31 -12.17
N GLY A 212 18.20 25.81 -13.34
CA GLY A 212 19.09 25.36 -14.43
C GLY A 212 20.04 24.22 -14.04
N THR A 213 19.85 23.61 -12.86
CA THR A 213 20.75 22.59 -12.30
C THR A 213 20.07 21.23 -12.36
N ILE A 214 20.78 20.21 -12.84
CA ILE A 214 20.28 18.83 -12.86
C ILE A 214 20.55 18.20 -11.49
N GLY A 215 19.48 17.93 -10.73
CA GLY A 215 19.52 17.21 -9.46
C GLY A 215 19.69 18.11 -8.22
N GLY A 216 19.40 17.54 -7.04
CA GLY A 216 19.53 18.22 -5.74
C GLY A 216 18.31 19.06 -5.32
N GLU A 217 17.29 19.17 -6.16
CA GLU A 217 16.06 19.91 -5.86
C GLU A 217 15.03 19.02 -5.16
N VAL A 218 14.38 19.59 -4.14
CA VAL A 218 13.21 18.99 -3.48
C VAL A 218 12.05 19.95 -3.70
N ILE A 219 11.01 19.47 -4.38
CA ILE A 219 9.80 20.25 -4.67
C ILE A 219 8.63 19.54 -4.00
N GLU A 220 7.99 20.26 -3.07
CA GLU A 220 6.83 19.78 -2.34
C GLU A 220 5.55 20.25 -3.05
N LEU A 221 4.62 19.33 -3.28
CA LEU A 221 3.31 19.61 -3.84
C LEU A 221 2.25 19.23 -2.81
N PHE A 222 1.18 20.02 -2.74
CA PHE A 222 0.12 19.83 -1.77
C PHE A 222 -1.10 19.18 -2.44
N PRO A 223 -1.49 17.97 -2.00
CA PRO A 223 -2.68 17.32 -2.51
C PRO A 223 -3.94 18.14 -2.24
N THR A 224 -4.93 18.04 -3.13
CA THR A 224 -6.20 18.77 -2.99
C THR A 224 -7.38 17.82 -2.92
N LEU A 225 -8.28 18.06 -1.96
CA LEU A 225 -9.50 17.28 -1.83
C LEU A 225 -10.48 17.68 -2.94
N GLN A 226 -10.81 16.70 -3.78
CA GLN A 226 -11.95 16.75 -4.68
C GLN A 226 -13.13 16.09 -3.97
N LYS A 227 -14.14 16.88 -3.59
CA LYS A 227 -15.24 16.39 -2.75
C LYS A 227 -16.12 15.33 -3.42
N GLY A 228 -16.19 15.29 -4.75
CA GLY A 228 -17.10 14.41 -5.48
C GLY A 228 -18.55 14.57 -5.02
N ASP A 229 -19.34 13.51 -5.21
CA ASP A 229 -20.74 13.37 -4.80
C ASP A 229 -20.90 12.52 -3.53
N THR A 230 -19.81 11.88 -3.07
CA THR A 230 -19.84 10.87 -2.00
C THR A 230 -19.45 11.40 -0.61
N ILE A 231 -19.29 12.72 -0.45
CA ILE A 231 -19.13 13.40 0.84
C ILE A 231 -20.35 14.30 1.07
N ARG A 232 -20.89 14.30 2.30
CA ARG A 232 -22.01 15.19 2.68
C ARG A 232 -21.57 16.67 2.65
N GLY A 233 -22.46 17.52 2.15
CA GLY A 233 -22.28 18.97 2.10
C GLY A 233 -22.26 19.64 3.47
#